data_AF-A0A919DA93-F1
#
_entry.id   AF-A0A919DA93-F1
#
_cell.length_a   1.000
_cell.length_b   1.000
_cell.length_c   1.000
_cell.angle_alpha   90.00
_cell.angle_beta   90.00
_cell.angle_gamma   90.00
#
_symmetry.space_group_name_H-M   'P 1'
#
loop_
_entity.id
_entity.type
_entity.pdbx_description
1 polymer ?
#
loop_
_entity_poly.entity_id
_entity_poly.type
_entity_poly.pdbx_seq_one_letter_code
_entity_poly.pdbx_strand_id
1 'polypeptide(L)'
;MAISYPEQALAGTPAAASAPGSPAPADGTAATPRHAGTRPQSQDDSLGDLIGEITTDLSRLVRDELDLAKAEIKQEASKAGKASGMLAGAGYAGHLVLVLGSLMLVFALGNMMNLAWAALIVTALWAVVGAVLYRKGRTRLRDVHLKPEQTLQTLKEDATWARHPTS
;
A
#
# COMPACT_ATOMS: atom_id res chain seq x y z
N MET A 1 -22.24 9.02 -40.53
CA MET A 1 -20.90 8.52 -40.93
C MET A 1 -20.01 9.72 -41.20
N ALA A 2 -19.20 10.11 -40.23
CA ALA A 2 -18.00 10.94 -40.38
C ALA A 2 -17.25 10.80 -39.05
N ILE A 3 -16.08 10.15 -39.10
CA ILE A 3 -15.26 9.78 -37.96
C ILE A 3 -14.29 10.94 -37.72
N SER A 4 -14.36 11.56 -36.55
CA SER A 4 -13.40 12.56 -36.10
C SER A 4 -12.14 11.87 -35.57
N TYR A 5 -11.00 12.12 -36.20
CA TYR A 5 -9.68 11.73 -35.70
C TYR A 5 -8.96 12.96 -35.12
N PRO A 6 -8.43 12.92 -33.89
CA PRO A 6 -7.48 13.93 -33.42
C PRO A 6 -6.07 13.65 -33.96
N GLU A 7 -5.43 14.75 -34.35
CA GLU A 7 -4.09 14.88 -34.93
C GLU A 7 -2.99 14.27 -34.04
N GLN A 8 -2.19 13.37 -34.60
CA GLN A 8 -0.94 12.90 -34.00
C GLN A 8 0.22 13.79 -34.50
N ALA A 9 0.80 14.58 -33.61
CA ALA A 9 2.08 15.24 -33.85
C ALA A 9 3.24 14.29 -33.49
N LEU A 10 3.82 13.66 -34.51
CA LEU A 10 5.13 13.03 -34.50
C LEU A 10 6.17 14.06 -34.94
N ALA A 11 7.30 14.17 -34.23
CA ALA A 11 8.68 14.21 -34.78
C ALA A 11 9.64 15.00 -33.87
N GLY A 12 10.68 14.30 -33.41
CA GLY A 12 11.79 14.85 -32.64
C GLY A 12 12.78 13.74 -32.30
N THR A 13 13.53 13.30 -33.30
CA THR A 13 14.48 12.17 -33.33
C THR A 13 15.71 12.42 -32.43
N PRO A 14 16.31 11.37 -31.81
CA PRO A 14 17.57 11.49 -31.06
C PRO A 14 18.79 11.47 -31.99
N ALA A 15 19.71 12.42 -31.80
CA ALA A 15 21.01 12.44 -32.47
C ALA A 15 22.11 11.94 -31.53
N ALA A 16 22.69 10.80 -31.89
CA ALA A 16 23.96 10.30 -31.39
C ALA A 16 25.10 10.78 -32.30
N ALA A 17 26.25 11.16 -31.73
CA ALA A 17 27.54 11.16 -32.44
C ALA A 17 28.73 11.20 -31.47
N SER A 18 29.58 10.20 -31.64
CA SER A 18 30.87 9.91 -31.00
C SER A 18 31.98 10.90 -31.40
N ALA A 19 32.99 11.09 -30.54
CA ALA A 19 34.42 10.80 -30.84
C ALA A 19 35.40 11.31 -29.75
N PRO A 20 36.60 10.68 -29.62
CA PRO A 20 37.57 10.90 -28.55
C PRO A 20 38.72 11.84 -28.95
N GLY A 21 39.38 12.46 -27.97
CA GLY A 21 40.57 13.30 -28.18
C GLY A 21 41.71 12.97 -27.23
N SER A 22 42.83 12.50 -27.78
CA SER A 22 44.20 12.63 -27.24
C SER A 22 45.17 12.57 -28.43
N PRO A 23 46.19 13.45 -28.47
CA PRO A 23 47.58 13.02 -28.18
C PRO A 23 48.45 14.11 -27.46
N ALA A 24 49.23 13.77 -26.42
CA ALA A 24 50.69 13.48 -26.40
C ALA A 24 51.57 14.72 -25.96
N PRO A 25 52.92 14.63 -25.82
CA PRO A 25 53.63 14.72 -24.52
C PRO A 25 54.65 15.88 -24.41
N ALA A 26 55.08 16.25 -23.19
CA ALA A 26 56.32 17.00 -22.96
C ALA A 26 56.84 16.91 -21.51
N ASP A 27 58.13 16.55 -21.39
CA ASP A 27 58.98 16.49 -20.20
C ASP A 27 59.21 17.84 -19.49
N GLY A 28 59.60 17.79 -18.20
CA GLY A 28 60.31 18.92 -17.57
C GLY A 28 60.19 19.09 -16.04
N THR A 29 60.80 18.17 -15.28
CA THR A 29 61.67 18.41 -14.11
C THR A 29 61.33 19.46 -13.01
N ALA A 30 61.28 18.93 -11.77
CA ALA A 30 61.62 19.53 -10.47
C ALA A 30 60.67 20.55 -9.80
N ALA A 31 59.95 20.10 -8.77
CA ALA A 31 60.18 20.53 -7.37
C ALA A 31 59.28 19.76 -6.40
N THR A 32 59.92 18.99 -5.53
CA THR A 32 59.34 18.21 -4.44
C THR A 32 58.87 19.10 -3.27
N PRO A 33 57.60 19.09 -2.85
CA PRO A 33 57.27 19.26 -1.44
C PRO A 33 57.31 17.87 -0.79
N ARG A 34 58.39 17.61 -0.04
CA ARG A 34 58.45 16.49 0.89
C ARG A 34 57.43 16.80 2.00
N HIS A 35 56.19 16.36 1.83
CA HIS A 35 55.32 16.10 2.97
C HIS A 35 55.77 14.79 3.60
N ALA A 36 56.85 14.89 4.38
CA ALA A 36 57.17 13.96 5.45
C ALA A 36 56.11 14.14 6.55
N GLY A 37 54.95 13.53 6.31
CA GLY A 37 53.90 13.33 7.30
C GLY A 37 53.58 11.84 7.27
N THR A 38 54.24 11.11 8.16
CA THR A 38 54.05 9.68 8.40
C THR A 38 52.56 9.41 8.67
N ARG A 39 51.81 8.98 7.65
CA ARG A 39 50.62 8.16 7.90
C ARG A 39 51.13 6.77 8.24
N PRO A 40 50.91 6.25 9.45
CA PRO A 40 51.12 4.83 9.65
C PRO A 40 50.00 4.12 8.88
N GLN A 41 50.34 3.46 7.78
CA GLN A 41 49.45 2.49 7.15
C GLN A 41 49.92 1.08 7.54
N SER A 42 49.02 0.43 8.26
CA SER A 42 48.77 -1.01 8.37
C SER A 42 49.88 -1.90 8.93
N GLN A 43 49.70 -2.26 10.19
CA GLN A 43 49.86 -3.63 10.67
C GLN A 43 49.05 -3.74 11.96
N ASP A 44 48.08 -4.64 11.96
CA ASP A 44 47.08 -4.90 13.00
C ASP A 44 45.84 -4.00 12.97
N ASP A 45 45.15 -3.89 11.81
CA ASP A 45 43.68 -3.89 11.91
C ASP A 45 43.34 -5.23 12.56
N SER A 46 43.03 -5.17 13.85
CA SER A 46 42.73 -6.34 14.65
C SER A 46 41.60 -7.10 13.97
N LEU A 47 41.62 -8.43 14.03
CA LEU A 47 40.48 -9.25 13.60
C LEU A 47 39.17 -8.77 14.28
N GLY A 48 39.27 -8.13 15.46
CA GLY A 48 38.18 -7.46 16.15
C GLY A 48 37.65 -6.20 15.46
N ASP A 49 38.49 -5.41 14.78
CA ASP A 49 38.06 -4.20 14.07
C ASP A 49 37.28 -4.57 12.80
N LEU A 50 37.71 -5.60 12.04
CA LEU A 50 36.95 -6.11 10.89
C LEU A 50 35.59 -6.69 11.29
N ILE A 51 35.53 -7.45 12.40
CA ILE A 51 34.26 -7.98 12.92
C ILE A 51 33.34 -6.84 13.40
N GLY A 52 33.91 -5.79 13.99
CA GLY A 52 33.19 -4.59 14.39
C GLY A 52 32.59 -3.83 13.20
N GLU A 53 33.33 -3.72 12.09
CA GLU A 53 32.88 -3.07 10.87
C GLU A 53 31.76 -3.88 10.18
N ILE A 54 31.92 -5.21 10.03
CA ILE A 54 30.87 -6.09 9.48
C ILE A 54 29.59 -6.05 10.34
N THR A 55 29.73 -6.04 11.66
CA THR A 55 28.56 -5.96 12.57
C THR A 55 27.85 -4.62 12.44
N THR A 56 28.62 -3.54 12.25
CA THR A 56 28.08 -2.19 12.01
C THR A 56 27.33 -2.12 10.68
N ASP A 57 27.89 -2.70 9.62
CA ASP A 57 27.27 -2.69 8.30
C ASP A 57 26.03 -3.58 8.22
N LEU A 58 26.05 -4.76 8.85
CA LEU A 58 24.86 -5.59 9.00
C LEU A 58 23.77 -4.85 9.79
N SER A 59 24.17 -4.16 10.87
CA SER A 59 23.24 -3.36 11.67
C SER A 59 22.64 -2.22 10.85
N ARG A 60 23.40 -1.60 9.93
CA ARG A 60 22.89 -0.58 9.00
C ARG A 60 21.90 -1.17 8.01
N LEU A 61 22.24 -2.28 7.35
CA LEU A 61 21.35 -2.95 6.40
C LEU A 61 20.00 -3.33 7.04
N VAL A 62 20.03 -3.90 8.25
CA VAL A 62 18.79 -4.25 8.98
C VAL A 62 17.95 -3.02 9.26
N ARG A 63 18.57 -1.89 9.62
CA ARG A 63 17.84 -0.63 9.88
C ARG A 63 17.28 -0.03 8.59
N ASP A 64 18.03 -0.09 7.50
CA ASP A 64 17.59 0.39 6.19
C ASP A 64 16.40 -0.44 5.66
N GLU A 65 16.46 -1.77 5.78
CA GLU A 65 15.35 -2.65 5.37
C GLU A 65 14.10 -2.42 6.24
N LEU A 66 14.28 -2.18 7.55
CA LEU A 66 13.19 -1.81 8.45
C LEU A 66 12.58 -0.45 8.09
N ASP A 67 13.41 0.53 7.75
CA ASP A 67 12.94 1.86 7.35
C ASP A 67 12.20 1.80 6.01
N LEU A 68 12.67 0.97 5.07
CA LEU A 68 11.99 0.69 3.81
C LEU A 68 10.65 -0.02 4.04
N ALA A 69 10.64 -1.11 4.81
CA ALA A 69 9.41 -1.84 5.14
C ALA A 69 8.39 -0.93 5.85
N LYS A 70 8.86 -0.07 6.75
CA LYS A 70 8.02 0.92 7.42
C LYS A 70 7.47 1.96 6.43
N ALA A 71 8.27 2.41 5.48
CA ALA A 71 7.82 3.34 4.44
C ALA A 71 6.77 2.70 3.53
N GLU A 72 6.98 1.44 3.12
CA GLU A 72 6.03 0.68 2.30
C GLU A 72 4.71 0.43 3.04
N ILE A 73 4.78 -0.04 4.30
CA ILE A 73 3.59 -0.21 5.14
C ILE A 73 2.84 1.11 5.30
N LYS A 74 3.53 2.23 5.52
CA LYS A 74 2.89 3.56 5.63
C LYS A 74 2.21 3.96 4.33
N GLN A 75 2.85 3.70 3.18
CA GLN A 75 2.30 4.00 1.87
C GLN A 75 1.05 3.16 1.59
N GLU A 76 1.12 1.85 1.84
CA GLU A 76 -0.01 0.93 1.68
C GLU A 76 -1.15 1.24 2.65
N ALA A 77 -0.84 1.54 3.92
CA ALA A 77 -1.83 1.98 4.90
C ALA A 77 -2.52 3.29 4.47
N SER A 78 -1.78 4.24 3.87
CA SER A 78 -2.37 5.47 3.36
C SER A 78 -3.29 5.20 2.16
N LYS A 79 -2.87 4.35 1.22
CA LYS A 79 -3.70 3.94 0.07
C LYS A 79 -4.98 3.25 0.54
N ALA A 80 -4.84 2.25 1.42
CA ALA A 80 -5.96 1.52 2.01
C ALA A 80 -6.89 2.44 2.81
N GLY A 81 -6.32 3.40 3.56
CA GLY A 81 -7.09 4.40 4.32
C GLY A 81 -7.90 5.32 3.41
N LYS A 82 -7.31 5.83 2.32
CA LYS A 82 -8.02 6.64 1.31
C LYS A 82 -9.12 5.83 0.63
N ALA A 83 -8.82 4.60 0.21
CA ALA A 83 -9.80 3.72 -0.43
C ALA A 83 -10.98 3.41 0.51
N SER A 84 -10.68 3.07 1.76
CA SER A 84 -11.69 2.81 2.79
C SER A 84 -12.53 4.06 3.08
N GLY A 85 -11.89 5.24 3.13
CA GLY A 85 -12.57 6.53 3.28
C GLY A 85 -13.51 6.84 2.11
N MET A 86 -13.08 6.61 0.88
CA MET A 86 -13.92 6.78 -0.32
C MET A 86 -15.10 5.80 -0.31
N LEU A 87 -14.90 4.54 0.05
CA LEU A 87 -15.99 3.56 0.14
C LEU A 87 -16.98 3.91 1.27
N ALA A 88 -16.50 4.36 2.42
CA ALA A 88 -17.36 4.84 3.50
C ALA A 88 -18.17 6.07 3.05
N GLY A 89 -17.52 7.03 2.39
CA GLY A 89 -18.15 8.21 1.82
C GLY A 89 -19.21 7.86 0.76
N ALA A 90 -18.90 6.93 -0.15
CA ALA A 90 -19.84 6.44 -1.16
C ALA A 90 -21.04 5.72 -0.52
N GLY A 91 -20.80 4.91 0.51
CA GLY A 91 -21.87 4.27 1.29
C GLY A 91 -22.79 5.29 1.96
N TYR A 92 -22.22 6.33 2.57
CA TYR A 92 -22.99 7.42 3.17
C TYR A 92 -23.77 8.20 2.11
N ALA A 93 -23.12 8.67 1.04
CA ALA A 93 -23.79 9.38 -0.05
C ALA A 93 -24.91 8.54 -0.68
N GLY A 94 -24.68 7.25 -0.90
CA GLY A 94 -25.70 6.31 -1.36
C GLY A 94 -26.88 6.19 -0.38
N HIS A 95 -26.62 6.14 0.93
CA HIS A 95 -27.68 6.17 1.94
C HIS A 95 -28.52 7.45 1.86
N LEU A 96 -27.90 8.62 1.66
CA LEU A 96 -28.61 9.89 1.53
C LEU A 96 -29.46 9.93 0.26
N VAL A 97 -28.95 9.41 -0.85
CA VAL A 97 -29.73 9.24 -2.09
C VAL A 97 -30.96 8.36 -1.86
N LEU A 98 -30.83 7.27 -1.10
CA LEU A 98 -31.96 6.40 -0.77
C LEU A 98 -33.00 7.12 0.09
N VAL A 99 -32.58 7.91 1.08
CA VAL A 99 -33.50 8.69 1.93
C VAL A 99 -34.23 9.75 1.11
N LEU A 100 -33.50 10.59 0.37
CA LEU A 100 -34.08 11.66 -0.44
C LEU A 100 -34.94 11.10 -1.58
N GLY A 101 -34.49 10.03 -2.23
CA GLY A 101 -35.25 9.30 -3.25
C GLY A 101 -36.52 8.68 -2.70
N SER A 102 -36.51 8.20 -1.45
CA SER A 102 -37.73 7.70 -0.78
C SER A 102 -38.72 8.83 -0.52
N LEU A 103 -38.26 9.98 -0.05
CA LEU A 103 -39.12 11.16 0.12
C LEU A 103 -39.71 11.61 -1.22
N MET A 104 -38.86 11.70 -2.26
CA MET A 104 -39.30 12.01 -3.62
C MET A 104 -40.38 11.03 -4.09
N LEU A 105 -40.18 9.73 -3.87
CA LEU A 105 -41.14 8.70 -4.24
C LEU A 105 -42.46 8.86 -3.49
N VAL A 106 -42.43 9.12 -2.18
CA VAL A 106 -43.64 9.38 -1.37
C VAL A 106 -44.40 10.58 -1.92
N PHE A 107 -43.73 11.70 -2.20
CA PHE A 107 -44.38 12.88 -2.78
C PHE A 107 -44.90 12.62 -4.19
N ALA A 108 -44.16 11.90 -5.03
CA ALA A 108 -44.59 11.55 -6.38
C ALA A 108 -45.87 10.70 -6.35
N LEU A 109 -45.92 9.66 -5.51
CA LEU A 109 -47.14 8.84 -5.32
C LEU A 109 -48.27 9.66 -4.67
N GLY A 110 -47.92 10.56 -3.75
CA GLY A 110 -48.85 11.47 -3.08
C GLY A 110 -49.56 12.45 -4.02
N ASN A 111 -49.07 12.66 -5.25
CA ASN A 111 -49.80 13.40 -6.27
C ASN A 111 -50.94 12.58 -6.91
N MET A 112 -50.91 11.25 -6.79
CA MET A 112 -51.90 10.35 -7.36
C MET A 112 -52.84 9.73 -6.32
N MET A 113 -52.45 9.75 -5.04
CA MET A 113 -53.24 9.22 -3.92
C MET A 113 -53.00 9.99 -2.63
N ASN A 114 -53.74 9.69 -1.57
CA ASN A 114 -53.48 10.27 -0.25
C ASN A 114 -52.03 9.98 0.22
N LEU A 115 -51.37 11.01 0.74
CA LEU A 115 -49.96 10.98 1.15
C LEU A 115 -49.65 9.88 2.19
N ALA A 116 -50.58 9.55 3.09
CA ALA A 116 -50.40 8.50 4.08
C ALA A 116 -50.31 7.10 3.44
N TRP A 117 -51.12 6.83 2.41
CA TRP A 117 -51.07 5.57 1.66
C TRP A 117 -49.80 5.48 0.82
N ALA A 118 -49.37 6.59 0.22
CA ALA A 118 -48.08 6.66 -0.49
C ALA A 118 -46.90 6.35 0.46
N ALA A 119 -46.86 6.97 1.63
CA ALA A 119 -45.85 6.71 2.66
C ALA A 119 -45.85 5.24 3.10
N LEU A 120 -47.03 4.66 3.34
CA LEU A 120 -47.17 3.25 3.76
C LEU A 120 -46.60 2.29 2.71
N ILE A 121 -46.85 2.53 1.41
CA ILE A 121 -46.30 1.71 0.32
C ILE A 121 -44.76 1.76 0.32
N VAL A 122 -44.16 2.95 0.43
CA VAL A 122 -42.70 3.11 0.45
C VAL A 122 -42.10 2.48 1.71
N THR A 123 -42.75 2.59 2.86
CA THR A 123 -42.35 1.89 4.09
C THR A 123 -42.40 0.37 3.92
N ALA A 124 -43.47 -0.17 3.31
CA ALA A 124 -43.59 -1.59 3.06
C ALA A 124 -42.48 -2.10 2.10
N LEU A 125 -42.14 -1.32 1.07
CA LEU A 125 -41.01 -1.60 0.19
C LEU A 125 -39.69 -1.74 0.98
N TRP A 126 -39.38 -0.78 1.85
CA TRP A 126 -38.18 -0.84 2.70
C TRP A 126 -38.21 -1.99 3.71
N ALA A 127 -39.37 -2.33 4.25
CA ALA A 127 -39.52 -3.47 5.15
C ALA A 127 -39.18 -4.79 4.44
N VAL A 128 -39.60 -4.96 3.18
CA VAL A 128 -39.24 -6.14 2.36
C VAL A 128 -37.74 -6.17 2.08
N VAL A 129 -37.15 -5.05 1.64
CA VAL A 129 -35.70 -4.95 1.41
C VAL A 129 -34.93 -5.30 2.70
N GLY A 130 -35.32 -4.72 3.83
CA GLY A 130 -34.71 -4.98 5.14
C GLY A 130 -34.82 -6.44 5.55
N ALA A 131 -35.99 -7.08 5.38
CA ALA A 131 -36.19 -8.49 5.69
C ALA A 131 -35.28 -9.41 4.84
N VAL A 132 -35.11 -9.12 3.55
CA VAL A 132 -34.22 -9.88 2.66
C VAL A 132 -32.75 -9.70 3.07
N LEU A 133 -32.32 -8.45 3.32
CA LEU A 133 -30.95 -8.15 3.76
C LEU A 133 -30.64 -8.81 5.10
N TYR A 134 -31.56 -8.72 6.07
CA TYR A 134 -31.42 -9.37 7.36
C TYR A 134 -31.26 -10.89 7.22
N ARG A 135 -32.10 -11.54 6.40
CA ARG A 135 -32.01 -12.99 6.17
C ARG A 135 -30.65 -13.37 5.57
N LYS A 136 -30.24 -12.70 4.49
CA LYS A 136 -28.95 -12.97 3.82
C LYS A 136 -27.76 -12.70 4.73
N GLY A 137 -27.77 -11.57 5.44
CA GLY A 137 -26.72 -11.19 6.39
C GLY A 137 -26.61 -12.17 7.55
N ARG A 138 -27.75 -12.58 8.12
CA ARG A 138 -27.80 -13.58 9.19
C ARG A 138 -27.28 -14.93 8.74
N THR A 139 -27.60 -15.39 7.53
CA THR A 139 -27.03 -16.64 7.01
C THR A 139 -25.51 -16.54 6.90
N ARG A 140 -24.99 -15.49 6.24
CA ARG A 140 -23.55 -15.29 6.08
C ARG A 140 -22.81 -15.19 7.42
N LEU A 141 -23.36 -14.49 8.40
CA LEU A 141 -22.75 -14.37 9.73
C LEU A 141 -22.68 -15.71 10.47
N ARG A 142 -23.61 -16.64 10.23
CA ARG A 142 -23.55 -17.98 10.83
C ARG A 142 -22.43 -18.83 10.25
N ASP A 143 -21.99 -18.53 9.04
CA ASP A 143 -20.92 -19.27 8.35
C ASP A 143 -19.52 -18.71 8.68
N VAL A 144 -19.43 -17.51 9.26
CA VAL A 144 -18.16 -16.91 9.68
C VAL A 144 -17.68 -17.55 10.98
N HIS A 145 -16.66 -18.41 10.87
CA HIS A 145 -15.96 -18.99 12.01
C HIS A 145 -14.85 -18.02 12.44
N LEU A 146 -15.13 -17.18 13.44
CA LEU A 146 -14.19 -16.17 13.95
C LEU A 146 -13.02 -16.75 14.77
N LYS A 147 -13.04 -18.05 15.08
CA LYS A 147 -11.91 -18.74 15.69
C LYS A 147 -11.10 -19.38 14.56
N PRO A 148 -9.88 -18.92 14.26
CA PRO A 148 -8.97 -19.66 13.39
C PRO A 148 -8.51 -20.90 14.15
N GLU A 149 -9.37 -21.93 14.20
CA GLU A 149 -9.13 -23.14 14.98
C GLU A 149 -7.86 -23.85 14.52
N GLN A 150 -7.57 -23.79 13.21
CA GLN A 150 -6.32 -24.33 12.66
C GLN A 150 -5.10 -23.56 13.17
N THR A 151 -5.11 -22.23 13.15
CA THR A 151 -4.00 -21.42 13.68
C THR A 151 -3.81 -21.63 15.19
N LEU A 152 -4.90 -21.76 15.94
CA LEU A 152 -4.82 -22.05 17.37
C LEU A 152 -4.35 -23.48 17.67
N GLN A 153 -4.60 -24.44 16.78
CA GLN A 153 -4.08 -25.81 16.88
C GLN A 153 -2.58 -25.85 16.58
N THR A 154 -2.14 -25.23 15.48
CA THR A 154 -0.70 -25.16 15.14
C THR A 154 0.11 -24.47 16.24
N LEU A 155 -0.38 -23.33 16.78
CA LEU A 155 0.29 -22.64 17.89
C LEU A 155 0.31 -23.48 19.19
N LYS A 156 -0.67 -24.35 19.40
CA LYS A 156 -0.68 -25.29 20.54
C LYS A 156 0.31 -26.42 20.33
N GLU A 157 0.35 -27.01 19.14
CA GLU A 157 1.31 -28.05 18.78
C GLU A 157 2.75 -27.53 18.93
N ASP A 158 3.05 -26.36 18.37
CA ASP A 158 4.38 -25.72 18.48
C ASP A 158 4.76 -25.44 19.95
N ALA A 159 3.81 -24.98 20.76
CA ALA A 159 4.03 -24.77 22.19
C ALA A 159 4.23 -26.08 22.96
N THR A 160 3.61 -27.18 22.53
CA THR A 160 3.79 -28.52 23.11
C THR A 160 5.17 -29.08 22.76
N TRP A 161 5.63 -28.92 21.52
CA TRP A 161 7.00 -29.29 21.11
C TRP A 161 8.07 -28.52 21.88
N ALA A 162 7.88 -27.21 22.09
CA ALA A 162 8.82 -26.39 22.87
C ALA A 162 8.91 -26.76 24.36
N ARG A 163 7.85 -27.38 24.92
CA ARG A 163 7.83 -27.83 26.34
C ARG A 163 8.44 -29.22 26.54
N HIS A 164 8.55 -30.01 25.48
CA HIS A 164 9.17 -31.34 25.52
C HIS A 164 10.27 -31.46 24.45
N PRO A 165 11.40 -30.73 24.61
CA PRO A 165 12.55 -30.94 23.76
C PRO A 165 13.08 -32.35 24.03
N THR A 166 12.83 -33.28 23.12
CA THR A 166 13.44 -34.61 23.17
C THR A 166 14.93 -34.46 22.91
N SER A 167 15.73 -34.63 23.97
CA SER A 167 17.20 -34.78 23.93
C SER A 167 17.62 -36.14 23.40
#